data_AF-A0A1I2PHA5-F1
#
_entry.id   AF-A0A1I2PHA5-F1
#
_cell.length_a   1.000
_cell.length_b   1.000
_cell.length_c   1.000
_cell.angle_alpha   90.00
_cell.angle_beta   90.00
_cell.angle_gamma   90.00
#
_symmetry.space_group_name_H-M   'P 1'
#
loop_
_entity.id
_entity.type
_entity.pdbx_description
1 polymer ?
#
loop_
_entity_poly.entity_id
_entity_poly.type
_entity_poly.pdbx_seq_one_letter_code
_entity_poly.pdbx_strand_id
1 'polypeptide(L)'
;MRDTMNRPEKFSPYGGQLILEKVKGTTSGKLNPENDVDTVCGQDRDMYSYIPASGCPHAKQTQVFMVLRDSDTKESAESLIRSLGLDRLSEERHFILLFPNPLQGGWNYEDESGRDDDKAFLVRCFAALPKSQGGVAGFNGMIFYLGTTRESSAMAMTLASKSPLDAAAIMIGEFPEKYNIPDGPKAPQNAWLYEPNTEAETYLNSVNAPVISVDDTESYSDSVVLWASAFANKDNNGIRHFVSEAGLSEATLQDAWERMFSETRRWRNDKYGIYQKRVNFDDMGFMAHVDTDELHVPEDDDFGIKRTWYEYVPVRHRGKRKKLPVVFYFHGINCTPLYGAEQSEWATIAEREGFIAVFPAPAEEERWNGQNDPRLPSDVEFVMKLIEHVDKKVHPVDRTRIYISGFSMGSMFTNALASSYPDVFAGAVAINGPNIGYFQTLEEALPGLLMFRPDSRLKNIKPNGEKASPIRMLSDDKKKKYDYRMPFVQFAGELDGLGFAKGRNFPMKSKKDGIWIDTIDFWKKYNGIPVTEDMFEEGSVSGLKADKSEDRMERFYCQTWNNQNDEQLYHFITARRMPHAVDKRELEIGWEIIKHYVRNSDGTLGYKK
;
A
#
# COMPACT_ATOMS: atom_id res chain seq x y z
N MET A 1 3.69 -6.05 17.03
CA MET A 1 2.57 -5.11 16.80
C MET A 1 1.22 -5.83 16.77
N ARG A 2 0.24 -5.44 17.59
CA ARG A 2 -1.17 -5.88 17.50
C ARG A 2 -1.98 -4.64 17.13
N ASP A 3 -2.63 -4.66 15.98
CA ASP A 3 -3.44 -3.54 15.49
C ASP A 3 -4.91 -3.86 15.71
N THR A 4 -5.54 -3.20 16.69
CA THR A 4 -6.93 -3.51 17.08
C THR A 4 -7.97 -2.72 16.28
N MET A 5 -7.53 -1.90 15.32
CA MET A 5 -8.31 -0.90 14.60
C MET A 5 -9.19 -1.51 13.47
N ASN A 6 -9.85 -2.63 13.74
CA ASN A 6 -10.37 -3.57 12.74
C ASN A 6 -11.55 -3.09 11.87
N ARG A 7 -11.42 -3.20 10.54
CA ARG A 7 -12.51 -3.61 9.60
C ARG A 7 -12.86 -5.10 9.87
N PRO A 8 -13.95 -5.72 9.36
CA PRO A 8 -14.29 -7.11 9.68
C PRO A 8 -13.11 -8.07 9.47
N GLU A 9 -12.70 -8.75 10.54
CA GLU A 9 -11.70 -9.82 10.50
C GLU A 9 -12.21 -10.96 9.61
N LYS A 10 -11.30 -11.57 8.86
CA LYS A 10 -11.58 -12.77 8.09
C LYS A 10 -11.24 -13.99 8.94
N PHE A 11 -12.24 -14.84 9.15
CA PHE A 11 -12.09 -16.10 9.87
C PHE A 11 -12.02 -17.26 8.89
N SER A 12 -11.13 -18.20 9.18
CA SER A 12 -11.07 -19.46 8.45
C SER A 12 -12.14 -20.43 8.99
N PRO A 13 -12.80 -21.23 8.13
CA PRO A 13 -13.60 -22.37 8.60
C PRO A 13 -12.77 -23.44 9.33
N TYR A 14 -11.43 -23.39 9.20
CA TYR A 14 -10.47 -24.28 9.86
C TYR A 14 -9.60 -23.52 10.86
N GLY A 15 -10.09 -22.41 11.41
CA GLY A 15 -9.35 -21.60 12.39
C GLY A 15 -8.75 -22.45 13.51
N GLY A 16 -7.45 -22.25 13.78
CA GLY A 16 -6.70 -22.97 14.80
C GLY A 16 -6.33 -24.41 14.43
N GLN A 17 -6.54 -24.84 13.18
CA GLN A 17 -6.24 -26.20 12.72
C GLN A 17 -5.20 -26.19 11.61
N LEU A 18 -4.35 -27.23 11.61
CA LEU A 18 -3.39 -27.48 10.54
C LEU A 18 -4.06 -28.32 9.43
N ILE A 19 -4.17 -27.75 8.23
CA ILE A 19 -4.82 -28.38 7.06
C ILE A 19 -3.85 -28.53 5.89
N LEU A 20 -4.09 -29.53 5.04
CA LEU A 20 -3.30 -29.75 3.82
C LEU A 20 -3.94 -29.02 2.64
N GLU A 21 -3.17 -28.14 2.00
CA GLU A 21 -3.58 -27.35 0.84
C GLU A 21 -2.86 -27.80 -0.43
N LYS A 22 -3.60 -27.87 -1.54
CA LYS A 22 -3.01 -28.17 -2.85
C LYS A 22 -2.51 -26.88 -3.51
N VAL A 23 -1.26 -26.90 -3.95
CA VAL A 23 -0.59 -25.82 -4.67
C VAL A 23 -0.40 -26.27 -6.11
N LYS A 24 -1.27 -25.79 -7.00
CA LYS A 24 -1.20 -26.18 -8.42
C LYS A 24 0.03 -25.57 -9.08
N GLY A 25 0.69 -26.36 -9.90
CA GLY A 25 1.83 -25.97 -10.72
C GLY A 25 1.47 -24.92 -11.77
N THR A 26 0.23 -24.89 -12.24
CA THR A 26 -0.26 -23.93 -13.24
C THR A 26 -0.83 -22.64 -12.64
N THR A 27 -0.68 -22.42 -11.33
CA THR A 27 -1.27 -21.23 -10.70
C THR A 27 -0.61 -19.97 -11.25
N SER A 28 -1.33 -19.24 -12.10
CA SER A 28 -1.00 -17.86 -12.46
C SER A 28 -1.73 -16.92 -11.49
N GLY A 29 -0.98 -16.36 -10.55
CA GLY A 29 -1.51 -15.49 -9.50
C GLY A 29 -1.76 -14.07 -9.99
N LYS A 30 -2.77 -13.85 -10.83
CA LYS A 30 -3.35 -12.50 -10.92
C LYS A 30 -4.35 -12.34 -9.78
N LEU A 31 -3.84 -11.86 -8.65
CA LEU A 31 -4.62 -11.31 -7.55
C LEU A 31 -5.20 -9.95 -7.98
N ASN A 32 -5.66 -9.16 -7.02
CA ASN A 32 -5.81 -7.74 -7.28
C ASN A 32 -4.44 -7.13 -7.60
N PRO A 33 -4.32 -6.25 -8.60
CA PRO A 33 -3.02 -5.75 -9.11
C PRO A 33 -2.02 -5.24 -8.06
N GLU A 34 -2.48 -4.70 -6.94
CA GLU A 34 -1.61 -4.22 -5.84
C GLU A 34 -1.08 -5.32 -4.91
N ASN A 35 -1.66 -6.52 -4.96
CA ASN A 35 -1.28 -7.68 -4.15
C ASN A 35 -0.81 -8.86 -5.02
N ASP A 36 -0.55 -8.61 -6.31
CA ASP A 36 -0.07 -9.61 -7.27
C ASP A 36 1.34 -10.10 -6.92
N VAL A 37 1.61 -11.34 -7.33
CA VAL A 37 2.94 -11.94 -7.32
C VAL A 37 3.19 -12.60 -8.67
N ASP A 38 4.42 -12.48 -9.17
CA ASP A 38 4.79 -13.09 -10.44
C ASP A 38 5.05 -14.59 -10.23
N THR A 39 4.07 -15.40 -10.60
CA THR A 39 4.18 -16.86 -10.55
C THR A 39 4.62 -17.43 -11.88
N VAL A 40 5.59 -18.35 -11.85
CA VAL A 40 5.96 -19.21 -12.97
C VAL A 40 5.41 -20.63 -12.76
N CYS A 41 5.12 -21.32 -13.88
CA CYS A 41 4.61 -22.68 -13.85
C CYS A 41 5.65 -23.65 -13.24
N GLY A 42 5.17 -24.65 -12.52
CA GLY A 42 5.99 -25.74 -11.99
C GLY A 42 5.17 -27.01 -11.78
N GLN A 43 5.60 -27.88 -10.87
CA GLN A 43 4.88 -29.10 -10.53
C GLN A 43 3.74 -28.84 -9.54
N ASP A 44 2.71 -29.71 -9.58
CA ASP A 44 1.67 -29.77 -8.55
C ASP A 44 2.27 -30.28 -7.24
N ARG A 45 2.06 -29.52 -6.17
CA ARG A 45 2.61 -29.80 -4.84
C ARG A 45 1.57 -29.46 -3.77
N ASP A 46 1.98 -29.52 -2.52
CA ASP A 46 1.15 -29.14 -1.40
C ASP A 46 1.93 -28.44 -0.29
N MET A 47 1.18 -27.84 0.62
CA MET A 47 1.68 -27.22 1.82
C MET A 47 0.70 -27.50 2.95
N TYR A 48 1.16 -27.49 4.19
CA TYR A 48 0.23 -27.32 5.30
C TYR A 48 0.03 -25.84 5.58
N SER A 49 -1.19 -25.46 5.92
CA SER A 49 -1.51 -24.10 6.37
C SER A 49 -2.17 -24.15 7.74
N TYR A 50 -1.88 -23.13 8.54
CA TYR A 50 -2.55 -22.87 9.80
C TYR A 50 -2.98 -21.40 9.79
N ILE A 51 -4.28 -21.17 9.95
CA ILE A 51 -4.86 -19.83 10.05
C ILE A 51 -5.41 -19.71 11.47
N PRO A 52 -5.07 -18.65 12.21
CA PRO A 52 -5.46 -18.53 13.60
C PRO A 52 -6.99 -18.46 13.74
N ALA A 53 -7.52 -19.10 14.78
CA ALA A 53 -8.92 -19.02 15.17
C ALA A 53 -9.30 -17.60 15.63
N SER A 54 -8.33 -16.83 16.11
CA SER A 54 -8.45 -15.42 16.44
C SER A 54 -8.72 -14.52 15.24
N GLY A 55 -8.72 -15.07 14.01
CA GLY A 55 -8.99 -14.34 12.79
C GLY A 55 -7.77 -13.58 12.28
N CYS A 56 -7.84 -13.20 11.00
CA CYS A 56 -6.84 -12.35 10.36
C CYS A 56 -7.45 -11.02 9.93
N PRO A 57 -6.66 -9.94 9.90
CA PRO A 57 -7.13 -8.67 9.38
C PRO A 57 -7.40 -8.76 7.86
N HIS A 58 -7.71 -7.62 7.25
CA HIS A 58 -7.82 -7.53 5.81
C HIS A 58 -6.54 -8.03 5.11
N ALA A 59 -6.68 -8.65 3.93
CA ALA A 59 -5.57 -9.26 3.20
C ALA A 59 -4.38 -8.32 2.90
N LYS A 60 -4.59 -7.00 2.90
CA LYS A 60 -3.51 -5.99 2.76
C LYS A 60 -2.80 -5.61 4.07
N GLN A 61 -3.21 -6.22 5.17
CA GLN A 61 -2.66 -6.09 6.53
C GLN A 61 -2.21 -7.45 7.10
N THR A 62 -2.70 -8.57 6.56
CA THR A 62 -2.37 -9.92 7.01
C THR A 62 -0.96 -10.35 6.60
N GLN A 63 -0.12 -10.64 7.58
CA GLN A 63 1.21 -11.20 7.38
C GLN A 63 1.15 -12.71 7.11
N VAL A 64 2.14 -13.20 6.38
CA VAL A 64 2.32 -14.63 6.08
C VAL A 64 3.69 -15.05 6.53
N PHE A 65 3.76 -16.08 7.36
CA PHE A 65 5.01 -16.63 7.85
C PHE A 65 5.20 -18.06 7.35
N MET A 66 6.18 -18.24 6.46
CA MET A 66 6.51 -19.52 5.82
C MET A 66 7.63 -20.20 6.60
N VAL A 67 7.33 -21.36 7.16
CA VAL A 67 8.26 -22.20 7.92
C VAL A 67 8.78 -23.32 7.02
N LEU A 68 10.02 -23.18 6.57
CA LEU A 68 10.69 -24.13 5.68
C LEU A 68 11.36 -25.24 6.49
N ARG A 69 11.16 -26.48 6.05
CA ARG A 69 11.59 -27.72 6.71
C ARG A 69 11.91 -28.77 5.66
N ASP A 70 12.66 -29.81 6.02
CA ASP A 70 13.14 -30.81 5.04
C ASP A 70 12.23 -32.04 4.91
N SER A 71 11.18 -32.12 5.73
CA SER A 71 10.15 -33.16 5.64
C SER A 71 8.88 -32.59 4.99
N ASP A 72 8.06 -33.45 4.40
CA ASP A 72 6.74 -33.15 3.84
C ASP A 72 5.58 -33.65 4.72
N THR A 73 5.86 -34.23 5.89
CA THR A 73 4.85 -34.86 6.74
C THR A 73 4.07 -33.87 7.58
N LYS A 74 2.88 -34.26 8.07
CA LYS A 74 2.10 -33.42 9.00
C LYS A 74 2.79 -33.33 10.36
N GLU A 75 3.36 -34.45 10.81
CA GLU A 75 3.97 -34.60 12.12
C GLU A 75 5.15 -33.66 12.32
N SER A 76 5.94 -33.42 11.27
CA SER A 76 7.07 -32.47 11.34
C SER A 76 6.62 -31.02 11.39
N ALA A 77 5.54 -30.64 10.70
CA ALA A 77 4.92 -29.32 10.85
C ALA A 77 4.36 -29.13 12.27
N GLU A 78 3.61 -30.10 12.79
CA GLU A 78 3.08 -30.06 14.16
C GLU A 78 4.18 -30.04 15.24
N SER A 79 5.29 -30.73 15.00
CA SER A 79 6.44 -30.71 15.90
C SER A 79 7.03 -29.30 16.01
N LEU A 80 7.21 -28.62 14.88
CA LEU A 80 7.72 -27.23 14.85
C LEU A 80 6.73 -26.26 15.50
N ILE A 81 5.43 -26.43 15.26
CA ILE A 81 4.39 -25.63 15.92
C ILE A 81 4.54 -25.71 17.44
N ARG A 82 4.64 -26.93 17.99
CA ARG A 82 4.77 -27.15 19.43
C ARG A 82 6.11 -26.67 19.98
N SER A 83 7.23 -26.93 19.29
CA SER A 83 8.56 -26.61 19.83
C SER A 83 8.91 -25.13 19.77
N LEU A 84 8.28 -24.37 18.86
CA LEU A 84 8.54 -22.95 18.65
C LEU A 84 7.37 -22.06 19.10
N GLY A 85 6.29 -22.63 19.63
CA GLY A 85 5.10 -21.88 20.06
C GLY A 85 4.42 -21.08 18.93
N LEU A 86 4.51 -21.58 17.69
CA LEU A 86 4.05 -20.84 16.50
C LEU A 86 2.54 -20.61 16.50
N ASP A 87 1.76 -21.58 16.97
CA ASP A 87 0.31 -21.48 17.11
C ASP A 87 -0.06 -20.35 18.07
N ARG A 88 0.52 -20.34 19.28
CA ARG A 88 0.28 -19.28 20.26
C ARG A 88 0.64 -17.91 19.70
N LEU A 89 1.82 -17.80 19.08
CA LEU A 89 2.28 -16.55 18.48
C LEU A 89 1.35 -16.11 17.33
N SER A 90 0.91 -17.03 16.48
CA SER A 90 -0.03 -16.78 15.38
C SER A 90 -1.39 -16.31 15.89
N GLU A 91 -1.93 -16.93 16.94
CA GLU A 91 -3.21 -16.55 17.56
C GLU A 91 -3.14 -15.16 18.21
N GLU A 92 -2.04 -14.84 18.91
CA GLU A 92 -1.85 -13.55 19.57
C GLU A 92 -1.59 -12.39 18.59
N ARG A 93 -1.01 -12.69 17.42
CA ARG A 93 -0.52 -11.69 16.46
C ARG A 93 -1.26 -11.72 15.11
N HIS A 94 -2.23 -12.61 14.95
CA HIS A 94 -3.20 -12.66 13.85
C HIS A 94 -2.59 -12.86 12.45
N PHE A 95 -1.54 -13.68 12.32
CA PHE A 95 -0.87 -13.97 11.03
C PHE A 95 -1.03 -15.42 10.58
N ILE A 96 -0.88 -15.67 9.27
CA ILE A 96 -1.00 -17.00 8.66
C ILE A 96 0.34 -17.74 8.74
N LEU A 97 0.31 -19.01 9.12
CA LEU A 97 1.46 -19.92 9.03
C LEU A 97 1.33 -20.84 7.82
N LEU A 98 2.43 -20.98 7.07
CA LEU A 98 2.54 -21.94 5.98
C LEU A 98 3.74 -22.85 6.16
N PHE A 99 3.57 -24.12 5.82
CA PHE A 99 4.61 -25.15 5.85
C PHE A 99 4.67 -25.80 4.46
N PRO A 100 5.34 -25.17 3.49
CA PRO A 100 5.51 -25.72 2.14
C PRO A 100 6.24 -27.06 2.17
N ASN A 101 5.76 -28.06 1.44
CA ASN A 101 6.34 -29.40 1.46
C ASN A 101 7.45 -29.53 0.41
N PRO A 102 8.71 -29.84 0.78
CA PRO A 102 9.79 -30.11 -0.17
C PRO A 102 9.47 -31.35 -1.03
N LEU A 103 10.15 -31.51 -2.18
CA LEU A 103 10.11 -32.77 -2.93
C LEU A 103 10.95 -33.83 -2.19
N GLN A 104 10.80 -35.11 -2.54
CA GLN A 104 11.59 -36.20 -1.93
C GLN A 104 13.12 -36.00 -2.02
N GLY A 105 13.59 -35.27 -3.03
CA GLY A 105 15.00 -34.88 -3.19
C GLY A 105 15.43 -33.66 -2.36
N GLY A 106 14.58 -33.15 -1.48
CA GLY A 106 14.80 -31.94 -0.68
C GLY A 106 14.60 -30.65 -1.49
N TRP A 107 15.10 -29.55 -0.92
CA TRP A 107 15.07 -28.23 -1.53
C TRP A 107 16.08 -28.09 -2.69
N ASN A 108 15.72 -27.33 -3.71
CA ASN A 108 16.53 -26.99 -4.87
C ASN A 108 17.16 -25.58 -4.70
N TYR A 109 17.92 -25.39 -3.63
CA TYR A 109 18.56 -24.10 -3.33
C TYR A 109 19.82 -23.82 -4.17
N GLU A 110 20.34 -24.82 -4.90
CA GLU A 110 21.49 -24.71 -5.82
C GLU A 110 21.07 -24.43 -7.28
N ASP A 111 19.77 -24.26 -7.56
CA ASP A 111 19.23 -24.06 -8.92
C ASP A 111 19.63 -25.19 -9.89
N GLU A 112 19.59 -26.45 -9.45
CA GLU A 112 19.90 -27.62 -10.27
C GLU A 112 18.94 -27.72 -11.46
N SER A 113 19.50 -27.74 -12.67
CA SER A 113 18.72 -27.88 -13.91
C SER A 113 17.95 -29.20 -13.94
N GLY A 114 16.67 -29.15 -14.32
CA GLY A 114 15.79 -30.31 -14.44
C GLY A 114 14.99 -30.64 -13.17
N ARG A 115 15.26 -29.97 -12.04
CA ARG A 115 14.39 -29.98 -10.85
C ARG A 115 13.36 -28.85 -10.92
N ASP A 116 12.28 -28.98 -10.16
CA ASP A 116 11.29 -27.90 -10.02
C ASP A 116 11.95 -26.65 -9.42
N ASP A 117 11.47 -25.47 -9.79
CA ASP A 117 11.94 -24.22 -9.19
C ASP A 117 11.23 -24.01 -7.85
N ASP A 118 11.97 -24.25 -6.76
CA ASP A 118 11.43 -24.13 -5.41
C ASP A 118 11.15 -22.68 -5.02
N LYS A 119 11.85 -21.69 -5.60
CA LYS A 119 11.51 -20.27 -5.39
C LYS A 119 10.12 -19.98 -5.94
N ALA A 120 9.87 -20.42 -7.17
CA ALA A 120 8.56 -20.31 -7.80
C ALA A 120 7.48 -21.04 -7.02
N PHE A 121 7.78 -22.23 -6.48
CA PHE A 121 6.85 -22.96 -5.62
C PHE A 121 6.47 -22.18 -4.35
N LEU A 122 7.44 -21.54 -3.68
CA LEU A 122 7.17 -20.71 -2.49
C LEU A 122 6.27 -19.51 -2.83
N VAL A 123 6.49 -18.86 -3.97
CA VAL A 123 5.61 -17.78 -4.45
C VAL A 123 4.21 -18.32 -4.78
N ARG A 124 4.10 -19.51 -5.37
CA ARG A 124 2.80 -20.17 -5.64
C ARG A 124 2.06 -20.54 -4.35
N CYS A 125 2.76 -20.87 -3.26
CA CYS A 125 2.14 -21.12 -1.95
C CYS A 125 1.38 -19.89 -1.46
N PHE A 126 1.99 -18.70 -1.53
CA PHE A 126 1.30 -17.44 -1.24
C PHE A 126 0.12 -17.19 -2.19
N ALA A 127 0.33 -17.35 -3.50
CA ALA A 127 -0.69 -17.10 -4.51
C ALA A 127 -1.93 -18.02 -4.39
N ALA A 128 -1.78 -19.19 -3.77
CA ALA A 128 -2.88 -20.14 -3.55
C ALA A 128 -3.84 -19.73 -2.42
N LEU A 129 -3.37 -18.94 -1.44
CA LEU A 129 -4.12 -18.58 -0.22
C LEU A 129 -5.57 -18.09 -0.47
N PRO A 130 -5.85 -17.15 -1.39
CA PRO A 130 -7.20 -16.59 -1.56
C PRO A 130 -8.23 -17.62 -2.04
N LYS A 131 -7.78 -18.72 -2.66
CA LYS A 131 -8.64 -19.82 -3.15
C LYS A 131 -8.40 -21.12 -2.38
N SER A 132 -7.61 -21.07 -1.31
CA SER A 132 -7.32 -22.19 -0.44
C SER A 132 -8.55 -22.58 0.39
N GLN A 133 -8.55 -23.78 0.97
CA GLN A 133 -9.60 -24.20 1.90
C GLN A 133 -9.63 -23.33 3.15
N GLY A 134 -8.47 -22.80 3.54
CA GLY A 134 -8.32 -21.86 4.63
C GLY A 134 -9.09 -20.54 4.45
N GLY A 135 -9.35 -20.09 3.21
CA GLY A 135 -10.27 -18.98 2.91
C GLY A 135 -9.78 -17.57 3.29
N VAL A 136 -8.51 -17.42 3.69
CA VAL A 136 -7.90 -16.12 4.06
C VAL A 136 -6.69 -15.85 3.16
N ALA A 137 -6.53 -14.60 2.73
CA ALA A 137 -5.42 -14.14 1.91
C ALA A 137 -4.42 -13.30 2.73
N GLY A 138 -3.16 -13.31 2.32
CA GLY A 138 -2.09 -12.48 2.89
C GLY A 138 -1.69 -11.30 2.02
N PHE A 139 -0.71 -10.51 2.48
CA PHE A 139 -0.13 -9.39 1.75
C PHE A 139 1.27 -9.71 1.19
N ASN A 140 1.49 -9.40 -0.10
CA ASN A 140 2.72 -9.74 -0.82
C ASN A 140 3.98 -8.99 -0.34
N GLY A 141 3.82 -7.92 0.44
CA GLY A 141 4.89 -7.15 1.06
C GLY A 141 5.19 -7.52 2.52
N MET A 142 4.53 -8.57 3.04
CA MET A 142 4.68 -9.08 4.41
C MET A 142 4.73 -10.61 4.41
N ILE A 143 5.54 -11.16 3.50
CA ILE A 143 5.87 -12.58 3.45
C ILE A 143 7.21 -12.76 4.15
N PHE A 144 7.21 -13.55 5.22
CA PHE A 144 8.36 -13.82 6.07
C PHE A 144 8.75 -15.28 5.96
N TYR A 145 10.03 -15.60 6.08
CA TYR A 145 10.52 -16.97 5.98
C TYR A 145 11.34 -17.37 7.20
N LEU A 146 11.17 -18.59 7.67
CA LEU A 146 12.01 -19.25 8.67
C LEU A 146 12.62 -20.50 8.03
N GLY A 147 13.95 -20.57 7.94
CA GLY A 147 14.69 -21.81 7.72
C GLY A 147 14.90 -22.52 9.06
N THR A 148 14.60 -23.81 9.13
CA THR A 148 14.70 -24.60 10.39
C THR A 148 15.87 -25.59 10.38
N THR A 149 16.52 -25.73 9.24
CA THR A 149 17.65 -26.63 8.96
C THR A 149 18.66 -25.92 8.06
N ARG A 150 19.79 -26.55 7.77
CA ARG A 150 20.80 -25.98 6.88
C ARG A 150 20.25 -25.81 5.46
N GLU A 151 19.62 -26.84 4.92
CA GLU A 151 19.04 -26.91 3.58
C GLU A 151 17.90 -25.89 3.41
N SER A 152 17.00 -25.81 4.39
CA SER A 152 15.89 -24.85 4.36
C SER A 152 16.35 -23.40 4.59
N SER A 153 17.41 -23.18 5.38
CA SER A 153 18.07 -21.87 5.52
C SER A 153 18.72 -21.42 4.21
N ALA A 154 19.41 -22.33 3.51
CA ALA A 154 19.96 -22.06 2.18
C ALA A 154 18.84 -21.74 1.16
N MET A 155 17.70 -22.44 1.23
CA MET A 155 16.54 -22.14 0.37
C MET A 155 15.96 -20.75 0.62
N ALA A 156 15.75 -20.37 1.88
CA ALA A 156 15.28 -19.02 2.23
C ALA A 156 16.25 -17.94 1.75
N MET A 157 17.56 -18.18 1.90
CA MET A 157 18.60 -17.27 1.43
C MET A 157 18.65 -17.15 -0.09
N THR A 158 18.55 -18.28 -0.82
CA THR A 158 18.50 -18.31 -2.28
C THR A 158 17.27 -17.56 -2.81
N LEU A 159 16.11 -17.70 -2.17
CA LEU A 159 14.91 -16.92 -2.53
C LEU A 159 15.16 -15.43 -2.33
N ALA A 160 15.64 -15.02 -1.15
CA ALA A 160 15.87 -13.62 -0.82
C ALA A 160 16.93 -12.97 -1.72
N SER A 161 17.98 -13.70 -2.10
CA SER A 161 19.05 -13.16 -2.94
C SER A 161 18.64 -13.02 -4.40
N LYS A 162 17.82 -13.93 -4.94
CA LYS A 162 17.36 -13.93 -6.35
C LYS A 162 16.09 -13.13 -6.58
N SER A 163 15.13 -13.26 -5.68
CA SER A 163 13.78 -12.69 -5.77
C SER A 163 13.44 -11.90 -4.51
N PRO A 164 14.20 -10.81 -4.22
CA PRO A 164 14.09 -10.10 -2.95
C PRO A 164 12.67 -9.60 -2.65
N LEU A 165 11.89 -9.20 -3.67
CA LEU A 165 10.50 -8.76 -3.48
C LEU A 165 9.59 -9.79 -2.83
N ASP A 166 9.90 -11.08 -2.97
CA ASP A 166 9.08 -12.18 -2.47
C ASP A 166 9.43 -12.57 -1.03
N ALA A 167 10.46 -11.96 -0.43
CA ALA A 167 10.82 -12.13 0.97
C ALA A 167 10.99 -10.76 1.66
N ALA A 168 10.00 -10.37 2.46
CA ALA A 168 10.09 -9.15 3.26
C ALA A 168 11.11 -9.30 4.40
N ALA A 169 11.22 -10.48 5.00
CA ALA A 169 12.28 -10.80 5.96
C ALA A 169 12.54 -12.30 6.02
N ILE A 170 13.75 -12.69 6.42
CA ILE A 170 14.14 -14.10 6.60
C ILE A 170 14.74 -14.32 7.99
N MET A 171 14.55 -15.49 8.57
CA MET A 171 15.24 -15.96 9.77
C MET A 171 15.90 -17.30 9.42
N ILE A 172 17.22 -17.40 9.57
CA ILE A 172 18.03 -18.51 9.05
C ILE A 172 19.17 -18.87 10.00
N GLY A 173 19.68 -20.08 9.86
CA GLY A 173 20.85 -20.59 10.59
C GLY A 173 22.04 -20.82 9.68
N GLU A 174 22.83 -21.85 9.99
CA GLU A 174 23.96 -22.30 9.17
C GLU A 174 23.52 -22.78 7.78
N PHE A 175 24.46 -22.79 6.83
CA PHE A 175 24.26 -23.36 5.50
C PHE A 175 24.94 -24.72 5.35
N PRO A 176 24.56 -25.54 4.34
CA PRO A 176 25.30 -26.72 3.95
C PRO A 176 26.73 -26.35 3.52
N GLU A 177 27.72 -27.22 3.77
CA GLU A 177 29.15 -26.92 3.56
C GLU A 177 29.54 -26.44 2.15
N LYS A 178 28.76 -26.79 1.12
CA LYS A 178 29.03 -26.46 -0.29
C LYS A 178 28.09 -25.40 -0.86
N TYR A 179 27.17 -24.90 -0.05
CA TYR A 179 26.27 -23.86 -0.49
C TYR A 179 27.07 -22.58 -0.80
N ASN A 180 26.63 -21.88 -1.84
CA ASN A 180 27.10 -20.55 -2.14
C ASN A 180 25.88 -19.68 -2.39
N ILE A 181 25.79 -18.53 -1.71
CA ILE A 181 24.72 -17.58 -1.93
C ILE A 181 24.77 -17.14 -3.40
N PRO A 182 23.73 -17.41 -4.19
CA PRO A 182 23.83 -17.23 -5.61
C PRO A 182 23.73 -15.74 -5.97
N ASP A 183 24.45 -15.32 -7.02
CA ASP A 183 24.46 -13.91 -7.43
C ASP A 183 23.05 -13.48 -7.87
N GLY A 184 22.66 -12.27 -7.46
CA GLY A 184 21.31 -11.76 -7.66
C GLY A 184 21.32 -10.23 -7.70
N PRO A 185 20.16 -9.57 -7.56
CA PRO A 185 20.07 -8.12 -7.67
C PRO A 185 20.83 -7.32 -6.60
N LYS A 186 21.32 -7.97 -5.54
CA LYS A 186 22.00 -7.35 -4.38
C LYS A 186 21.15 -6.25 -3.73
N ALA A 187 19.83 -6.49 -3.65
CA ALA A 187 18.91 -5.60 -2.96
C ALA A 187 19.02 -5.80 -1.44
N PRO A 188 18.76 -4.76 -0.62
CA PRO A 188 18.74 -4.90 0.84
C PRO A 188 17.73 -5.95 1.30
N GLN A 189 18.05 -6.59 2.43
CA GLN A 189 17.28 -7.69 3.00
C GLN A 189 17.22 -7.63 4.52
N ASN A 190 16.01 -7.65 5.08
CA ASN A 190 15.84 -7.87 6.52
C ASN A 190 16.08 -9.34 6.85
N ALA A 191 16.94 -9.59 7.84
CA ALA A 191 17.35 -10.94 8.18
C ALA A 191 17.64 -11.11 9.69
N TRP A 192 17.36 -12.29 10.21
CA TRP A 192 17.76 -12.72 11.55
C TRP A 192 18.58 -14.00 11.47
N LEU A 193 19.84 -13.94 11.85
CA LEU A 193 20.69 -15.11 11.99
C LEU A 193 20.59 -15.60 13.44
N TYR A 194 19.95 -16.75 13.66
CA TYR A 194 19.78 -17.28 15.01
C TYR A 194 21.02 -18.03 15.53
N GLU A 195 22.01 -18.26 14.66
CA GLU A 195 23.34 -18.77 14.96
C GLU A 195 24.36 -18.13 13.99
N PRO A 196 25.68 -18.13 14.31
CA PRO A 196 26.69 -17.53 13.44
C PRO A 196 26.71 -18.13 12.03
N ASN A 197 26.78 -17.27 11.01
CA ASN A 197 26.88 -17.70 9.61
C ASN A 197 27.66 -16.65 8.80
N THR A 198 28.97 -16.86 8.72
CA THR A 198 29.91 -15.93 8.06
C THR A 198 29.51 -15.58 6.62
N GLU A 199 28.97 -16.54 5.88
CA GLU A 199 28.59 -16.31 4.48
C GLU A 199 27.37 -15.39 4.38
N ALA A 200 26.33 -15.66 5.18
CA ALA A 200 25.15 -14.82 5.28
C ALA A 200 25.50 -13.41 5.79
N GLU A 201 26.32 -13.32 6.84
CA GLU A 201 26.79 -12.04 7.41
C GLU A 201 27.55 -11.22 6.37
N THR A 202 28.46 -11.84 5.62
CA THR A 202 29.22 -11.17 4.56
C THR A 202 28.29 -10.61 3.49
N TYR A 203 27.31 -11.41 3.05
CA TYR A 203 26.32 -10.96 2.08
C TYR A 203 25.47 -9.81 2.62
N LEU A 204 24.89 -9.97 3.83
CA LEU A 204 24.02 -8.98 4.45
C LEU A 204 24.73 -7.66 4.70
N ASN A 205 25.98 -7.70 5.17
CA ASN A 205 26.81 -6.50 5.32
C ASN A 205 27.02 -5.78 3.97
N SER A 206 27.17 -6.54 2.88
CA SER A 206 27.35 -5.95 1.55
C SER A 206 26.08 -5.29 1.00
N VAL A 207 24.92 -5.93 1.14
CA VAL A 207 23.66 -5.45 0.54
C VAL A 207 22.92 -4.45 1.44
N ASN A 208 23.08 -4.55 2.76
CA ASN A 208 22.46 -3.63 3.70
C ASN A 208 23.34 -2.43 4.01
N ALA A 209 24.64 -2.46 3.66
CA ALA A 209 25.60 -1.38 3.92
C ALA A 209 25.43 -0.74 5.32
N PRO A 210 25.50 -1.55 6.40
CA PRO A 210 25.14 -1.09 7.73
C PRO A 210 26.15 -0.09 8.28
N VAL A 211 25.70 0.78 9.17
CA VAL A 211 26.59 1.55 10.05
C VAL A 211 26.63 0.85 11.41
N ILE A 212 27.81 0.89 12.04
CA ILE A 212 28.20 0.15 13.25
C ILE A 212 27.06 0.02 14.28
N SER A 213 26.89 -1.23 14.74
CA SER A 213 26.20 -1.73 15.95
C SER A 213 25.56 -0.66 16.81
N VAL A 214 24.23 -0.59 16.77
CA VAL A 214 23.48 0.05 17.85
C VAL A 214 23.26 -1.06 18.87
N ASP A 215 23.92 -0.97 20.03
CA ASP A 215 23.50 -1.69 21.23
C ASP A 215 22.04 -1.30 21.49
N ASP A 216 21.11 -2.12 21.01
CA ASP A 216 19.67 -2.00 21.23
C ASP A 216 19.39 -2.43 22.67
N THR A 217 19.94 -1.67 23.61
CA THR A 217 19.70 -1.78 25.06
C THR A 217 18.39 -1.10 25.47
N GLU A 218 17.62 -0.59 24.51
CA GLU A 218 16.30 -0.05 24.75
C GLU A 218 15.32 -1.18 25.06
N SER A 219 15.15 -1.42 26.37
CA SER A 219 14.04 -2.07 27.06
C SER A 219 12.87 -2.56 26.19
N TYR A 220 13.03 -3.71 25.54
CA TYR A 220 11.90 -4.56 25.18
C TYR A 220 11.58 -5.43 26.42
N SER A 221 10.29 -5.49 26.78
CA SER A 221 9.75 -5.86 28.09
C SER A 221 10.16 -7.23 28.64
N ASP A 222 10.33 -7.32 29.98
CA ASP A 222 10.16 -8.44 30.94
C ASP A 222 10.49 -9.92 30.59
N SER A 223 11.00 -10.26 29.40
CA SER A 223 11.33 -11.64 29.02
C SER A 223 12.67 -11.73 28.29
N VAL A 224 13.59 -12.49 28.89
CA VAL A 224 14.87 -13.02 28.37
C VAL A 224 15.64 -12.09 27.43
N VAL A 225 16.66 -11.40 27.94
CA VAL A 225 17.66 -10.73 27.10
C VAL A 225 18.42 -11.80 26.31
N LEU A 226 18.04 -12.01 25.06
CA LEU A 226 18.77 -12.80 24.10
C LEU A 226 19.76 -11.89 23.40
N TRP A 227 21.06 -12.18 23.55
CA TRP A 227 22.10 -11.38 22.92
C TRP A 227 22.03 -11.55 21.39
N ALA A 228 21.73 -10.44 20.71
CA ALA A 228 21.77 -10.35 19.25
C ALA A 228 22.38 -9.00 18.86
N SER A 229 23.41 -9.04 18.02
CA SER A 229 24.01 -7.84 17.41
C SER A 229 23.05 -7.30 16.34
N ALA A 230 22.66 -6.04 16.46
CA ALA A 230 21.73 -5.39 15.54
C ALA A 230 22.46 -4.43 14.59
N PHE A 231 22.14 -4.53 13.30
CA PHE A 231 22.73 -3.72 12.24
C PHE A 231 21.62 -2.99 11.50
N ALA A 232 21.79 -1.68 11.30
CA ALA A 232 20.84 -0.85 10.55
C ALA A 232 21.51 -0.16 9.36
N ASN A 233 20.78 -0.03 8.26
CA ASN A 233 21.23 0.77 7.12
C ASN A 233 21.20 2.27 7.48
N LYS A 234 22.21 3.01 7.00
CA LYS A 234 22.35 4.45 7.25
C LYS A 234 21.24 5.33 6.66
N ASP A 235 20.70 4.94 5.51
CA ASP A 235 19.78 5.75 4.71
C ASP A 235 18.31 5.35 4.96
N ASN A 236 18.08 4.12 5.45
CA ASN A 236 16.76 3.60 5.76
C ASN A 236 16.80 2.67 6.98
N ASN A 237 16.35 3.18 8.14
CA ASN A 237 16.29 2.45 9.40
C ASN A 237 15.31 1.26 9.45
N GLY A 238 14.47 1.11 8.42
CA GLY A 238 13.60 -0.05 8.23
C GLY A 238 14.36 -1.27 7.68
N ILE A 239 15.58 -1.06 7.18
CA ILE A 239 16.49 -2.14 6.78
C ILE A 239 17.34 -2.53 8.00
N ARG A 240 17.14 -3.74 8.49
CA ARG A 240 17.81 -4.27 9.68
C ARG A 240 18.21 -5.72 9.49
N HIS A 241 19.38 -6.09 10.02
CA HIS A 241 19.67 -7.49 10.25
C HIS A 241 20.26 -7.73 11.63
N PHE A 242 20.08 -8.95 12.12
CA PHE A 242 20.44 -9.37 13.47
C PHE A 242 21.29 -10.62 13.42
N VAL A 243 22.27 -10.73 14.31
CA VAL A 243 23.12 -11.93 14.47
C VAL A 243 23.13 -12.34 15.93
N SER A 244 22.68 -13.56 16.22
CA SER A 244 22.60 -14.13 17.56
C SER A 244 23.33 -15.47 17.64
N GLU A 245 23.75 -15.84 18.85
CA GLU A 245 24.31 -17.16 19.17
C GLU A 245 23.32 -18.04 19.97
N ALA A 246 22.07 -17.60 20.11
CA ALA A 246 21.09 -18.22 20.99
C ALA A 246 20.40 -19.47 20.40
N GLY A 247 20.61 -19.77 19.12
CA GLY A 247 19.97 -20.87 18.41
C GLY A 247 18.49 -20.65 18.12
N LEU A 248 17.86 -21.60 17.43
CA LEU A 248 16.43 -21.55 17.15
C LEU A 248 15.62 -22.11 18.34
N SER A 249 14.74 -21.29 18.91
CA SER A 249 13.87 -21.62 20.03
C SER A 249 12.60 -20.77 19.99
N GLU A 250 11.61 -21.12 20.80
CA GLU A 250 10.42 -20.29 21.01
C GLU A 250 10.78 -18.86 21.45
N ALA A 251 11.74 -18.70 22.36
CA ALA A 251 12.17 -17.40 22.86
C ALA A 251 12.87 -16.55 21.77
N THR A 252 13.77 -17.16 20.99
CA THR A 252 14.48 -16.44 19.92
C THR A 252 13.57 -16.09 18.75
N LEU A 253 12.56 -16.92 18.48
CA LEU A 253 11.53 -16.59 17.50
C LEU A 253 10.63 -15.44 17.97
N GLN A 254 10.24 -15.43 19.24
CA GLN A 254 9.45 -14.33 19.81
C GLN A 254 10.22 -13.00 19.73
N ASP A 255 11.51 -13.01 20.07
CA ASP A 255 12.37 -11.81 19.97
C ASP A 255 12.49 -11.33 18.52
N ALA A 256 12.74 -12.24 17.58
CA ALA A 256 12.78 -11.93 16.15
C ALA A 256 11.44 -11.35 15.64
N TRP A 257 10.32 -11.86 16.16
CA TRP A 257 9.00 -11.33 15.82
C TRP A 257 8.83 -9.89 16.30
N GLU A 258 9.16 -9.62 17.55
CA GLU A 258 8.96 -8.32 18.18
C GLU A 258 9.88 -7.26 17.56
N ARG A 259 11.15 -7.58 17.32
CA ARG A 259 12.16 -6.60 16.87
C ARG A 259 12.30 -6.49 15.35
N MET A 260 11.87 -7.49 14.59
CA MET A 260 12.03 -7.51 13.12
C MET A 260 10.73 -7.78 12.38
N PHE A 261 10.12 -8.97 12.51
CA PHE A 261 9.01 -9.36 11.63
C PHE A 261 7.80 -8.45 11.78
N SER A 262 7.39 -8.14 13.01
CA SER A 262 6.17 -7.36 13.25
C SER A 262 6.27 -5.90 12.81
N GLU A 263 7.50 -5.41 12.65
CA GLU A 263 7.86 -4.06 12.23
C GLU A 263 8.19 -3.98 10.74
N THR A 264 8.43 -5.12 10.06
CA THR A 264 8.91 -5.14 8.68
C THR A 264 7.78 -5.11 7.68
N ARG A 265 7.87 -4.18 6.75
CA ARG A 265 7.09 -4.19 5.51
C ARG A 265 7.96 -3.83 4.32
N ARG A 266 7.88 -4.64 3.26
CA ARG A 266 8.54 -4.38 1.98
C ARG A 266 7.50 -3.94 0.96
N TRP A 267 7.39 -2.65 0.72
CA TRP A 267 6.46 -2.11 -0.26
C TRP A 267 6.97 -2.36 -1.67
N ARG A 268 6.11 -2.87 -2.55
CA ARG A 268 6.44 -3.09 -3.97
C ARG A 268 6.28 -1.81 -4.80
N ASN A 269 6.81 -0.69 -4.30
CA ASN A 269 6.74 0.64 -4.92
C ASN A 269 8.05 1.05 -5.64
N ASP A 270 9.02 0.15 -5.76
CA ASP A 270 10.20 0.31 -6.59
C ASP A 270 10.60 -1.05 -7.16
N LYS A 271 11.60 -1.08 -8.05
CA LYS A 271 12.07 -2.31 -8.73
C LYS A 271 12.36 -3.47 -7.77
N TYR A 272 12.90 -3.18 -6.59
CA TYR A 272 13.18 -4.16 -5.53
C TYR A 272 12.44 -3.86 -4.23
N GLY A 273 11.45 -2.97 -4.30
CA GLY A 273 10.67 -2.51 -3.17
C GLY A 273 11.46 -1.71 -2.14
N ILE A 274 10.72 -1.07 -1.24
CA ILE A 274 11.28 -0.20 -0.21
C ILE A 274 10.83 -0.72 1.16
N TYR A 275 11.78 -0.81 2.09
CA TYR A 275 11.48 -1.11 3.48
C TYR A 275 10.85 0.10 4.15
N GLN A 276 9.71 -0.10 4.79
CA GLN A 276 9.09 0.85 5.68
C GLN A 276 8.71 0.13 6.97
N LYS A 277 8.84 0.86 8.09
CA LYS A 277 8.39 0.37 9.38
C LYS A 277 6.87 0.28 9.34
N ARG A 278 6.30 -0.83 9.83
CA ARG A 278 4.84 -0.92 10.02
C ARG A 278 4.39 0.13 11.03
N VAL A 279 3.21 0.66 10.80
CA VAL A 279 2.61 1.65 11.69
C VAL A 279 1.83 0.91 12.77
N ASN A 280 2.17 1.12 14.04
CA ASN A 280 1.29 0.76 15.14
C ASN A 280 0.27 1.90 15.31
N PHE A 281 -0.92 1.73 14.72
CA PHE A 281 -1.95 2.76 14.74
C PHE A 281 -2.45 3.08 16.15
N ASP A 282 -2.50 2.07 17.02
CA ASP A 282 -2.88 2.21 18.42
C ASP A 282 -1.85 3.06 19.18
N ASP A 283 -0.55 2.78 19.03
CA ASP A 283 0.52 3.57 19.67
C ASP A 283 0.58 5.01 19.13
N MET A 284 0.31 5.20 17.83
CA MET A 284 0.16 6.54 17.26
C MET A 284 -1.08 7.26 17.83
N GLY A 285 -2.07 6.52 18.34
CA GLY A 285 -3.32 7.06 18.86
C GLY A 285 -4.25 7.54 17.76
N PHE A 286 -4.37 6.76 16.68
CA PHE A 286 -5.47 6.91 15.74
C PHE A 286 -6.80 6.68 16.45
N MET A 287 -7.85 7.36 16.00
CA MET A 287 -9.22 7.07 16.41
C MET A 287 -9.93 6.31 15.28
N ALA A 288 -10.56 5.19 15.64
CA ALA A 288 -11.32 4.36 14.71
C ALA A 288 -12.81 4.56 14.91
N HIS A 289 -13.52 4.71 13.80
CA HIS A 289 -14.97 4.74 13.73
C HIS A 289 -15.37 3.67 12.72
N VAL A 290 -15.73 2.48 13.20
CA VAL A 290 -15.97 1.30 12.35
C VAL A 290 -17.45 0.96 12.36
N ASP A 291 -18.04 0.89 11.17
CA ASP A 291 -19.46 0.61 10.92
C ASP A 291 -20.35 1.33 11.94
N THR A 292 -20.11 2.64 12.10
CA THR A 292 -20.68 3.45 13.16
C THR A 292 -21.94 4.19 12.72
N ASP A 293 -22.80 4.50 13.69
CA ASP A 293 -23.98 5.36 13.53
C ASP A 293 -23.68 6.84 13.90
N GLU A 294 -22.43 7.16 14.27
CA GLU A 294 -22.02 8.51 14.69
C GLU A 294 -22.14 9.59 13.60
N LEU A 295 -22.15 9.16 12.34
CA LEU A 295 -22.33 10.02 11.18
C LEU A 295 -23.45 9.47 10.29
N HIS A 296 -24.55 10.21 10.24
CA HIS A 296 -25.66 9.88 9.35
C HIS A 296 -25.53 10.62 8.02
N VAL A 297 -25.46 9.84 6.93
CA VAL A 297 -25.55 10.30 5.54
C VAL A 297 -26.92 9.85 5.04
N PRO A 298 -27.86 10.76 4.72
CA PRO A 298 -29.23 10.39 4.40
C PRO A 298 -29.37 9.35 3.28
N GLU A 299 -28.52 9.40 2.25
CA GLU A 299 -28.58 8.42 1.17
C GLU A 299 -28.21 7.00 1.62
N ASP A 300 -27.52 6.82 2.75
CA ASP A 300 -27.10 5.49 3.21
C ASP A 300 -28.24 4.63 3.73
N ASP A 301 -29.34 5.24 4.20
CA ASP A 301 -30.51 4.54 4.72
C ASP A 301 -31.13 3.63 3.65
N ASP A 302 -31.14 4.09 2.39
CA ASP A 302 -31.65 3.34 1.24
C ASP A 302 -30.80 2.10 0.92
N PHE A 303 -29.57 2.04 1.42
CA PHE A 303 -28.63 0.94 1.20
C PHE A 303 -28.32 0.15 2.48
N GLY A 304 -28.79 0.59 3.65
CA GLY A 304 -28.50 -0.03 4.94
C GLY A 304 -27.01 -0.02 5.29
N ILE A 305 -26.29 1.04 4.91
CA ILE A 305 -24.84 1.13 5.08
C ILE A 305 -24.49 1.92 6.33
N LYS A 306 -23.48 1.44 7.06
CA LYS A 306 -22.79 2.20 8.09
C LYS A 306 -21.43 2.64 7.60
N ARG A 307 -20.98 3.82 8.02
CA ARG A 307 -19.73 4.40 7.54
C ARG A 307 -18.57 4.01 8.44
N THR A 308 -17.41 3.87 7.82
CA THR A 308 -16.14 3.61 8.50
C THR A 308 -15.13 4.69 8.14
N TRP A 309 -14.42 5.25 9.13
CA TRP A 309 -13.26 6.10 8.91
C TRP A 309 -12.28 6.03 10.09
N TYR A 310 -11.07 6.50 9.84
CA TYR A 310 -10.03 6.63 10.84
C TYR A 310 -9.46 8.03 10.77
N GLU A 311 -9.04 8.56 11.91
CA GLU A 311 -8.53 9.91 11.98
C GLU A 311 -7.34 10.01 12.92
N TYR A 312 -6.46 10.94 12.58
CA TYR A 312 -5.27 11.24 13.34
C TYR A 312 -5.22 12.73 13.64
N VAL A 313 -5.32 13.06 14.93
CA VAL A 313 -5.07 14.40 15.46
C VAL A 313 -3.67 14.40 16.07
N PRO A 314 -2.78 15.33 15.65
CA PRO A 314 -1.42 15.40 16.18
C PRO A 314 -1.41 15.48 17.70
N VAL A 315 -0.51 14.74 18.34
CA VAL A 315 -0.46 14.57 19.80
C VAL A 315 -0.41 15.93 20.49
N ARG A 316 0.43 16.84 19.98
CA ARG A 316 0.58 18.21 20.51
C ARG A 316 -0.68 19.08 20.40
N HIS A 317 -1.71 18.66 19.66
CA HIS A 317 -2.95 19.41 19.45
C HIS A 317 -4.18 18.79 20.09
N ARG A 318 -4.14 17.53 20.53
CA ARG A 318 -5.27 16.88 21.20
C ARG A 318 -5.79 17.70 22.39
N GLY A 319 -7.10 17.86 22.47
CA GLY A 319 -7.77 18.65 23.53
C GLY A 319 -7.65 20.17 23.39
N LYS A 320 -6.94 20.70 22.38
CA LYS A 320 -6.84 22.15 22.14
C LYS A 320 -7.98 22.66 21.26
N ARG A 321 -8.24 23.97 21.29
CA ARG A 321 -9.28 24.62 20.47
C ARG A 321 -8.75 25.37 19.24
N LYS A 322 -7.43 25.32 19.00
CA LYS A 322 -6.82 25.91 17.81
C LYS A 322 -7.36 25.20 16.58
N LYS A 323 -7.87 25.97 15.61
CA LYS A 323 -8.32 25.45 14.32
C LYS A 323 -7.14 24.86 13.54
N LEU A 324 -7.29 23.63 13.05
CA LEU A 324 -6.26 22.92 12.27
C LEU A 324 -6.71 22.71 10.82
N PRO A 325 -5.78 22.70 9.85
CA PRO A 325 -6.07 22.15 8.53
C PRO A 325 -6.52 20.69 8.60
N VAL A 326 -7.15 20.22 7.53
CA VAL A 326 -7.51 18.80 7.36
C VAL A 326 -7.00 18.29 6.03
N VAL A 327 -6.45 17.08 6.02
CA VAL A 327 -6.14 16.32 4.81
C VAL A 327 -6.96 15.03 4.82
N PHE A 328 -7.77 14.82 3.79
CA PHE A 328 -8.41 13.53 3.56
C PHE A 328 -7.55 12.70 2.61
N TYR A 329 -7.37 11.42 2.91
CA TYR A 329 -6.71 10.47 2.02
C TYR A 329 -7.64 9.32 1.62
N PHE A 330 -7.84 9.16 0.31
CA PHE A 330 -8.70 8.14 -0.27
C PHE A 330 -7.86 6.97 -0.83
N HIS A 331 -8.11 5.76 -0.33
CA HIS A 331 -7.37 4.57 -0.75
C HIS A 331 -7.80 4.06 -2.14
N GLY A 332 -6.97 3.21 -2.77
CA GLY A 332 -7.29 2.54 -4.03
C GLY A 332 -8.46 1.54 -3.96
N ILE A 333 -8.88 0.99 -5.10
CA ILE A 333 -9.93 -0.05 -5.13
C ILE A 333 -9.44 -1.32 -4.43
N ASN A 334 -10.33 -2.01 -3.72
CA ASN A 334 -10.01 -3.23 -2.97
C ASN A 334 -8.93 -3.00 -1.87
N CYS A 335 -8.87 -1.79 -1.34
CA CYS A 335 -8.07 -1.41 -0.17
C CYS A 335 -8.96 -1.16 1.05
N THR A 336 -8.29 -0.95 2.18
CA THR A 336 -8.90 -0.46 3.42
C THR A 336 -8.27 0.87 3.83
N PRO A 337 -8.93 1.66 4.69
CA PRO A 337 -8.38 2.93 5.16
C PRO A 337 -7.06 2.81 5.89
N LEU A 338 -6.90 1.81 6.77
CA LEU A 338 -5.63 1.60 7.49
C LEU A 338 -4.48 1.27 6.55
N TYR A 339 -4.73 0.44 5.54
CA TYR A 339 -3.74 0.24 4.47
C TYR A 339 -3.37 1.56 3.79
N GLY A 340 -4.36 2.41 3.48
CA GLY A 340 -4.11 3.74 2.92
C GLY A 340 -3.34 4.68 3.87
N ALA A 341 -3.63 4.62 5.17
CA ALA A 341 -2.94 5.41 6.19
C ALA A 341 -1.46 5.01 6.32
N GLU A 342 -1.18 3.71 6.30
CA GLU A 342 0.20 3.19 6.31
C GLU A 342 0.93 3.50 5.00
N GLN A 343 0.26 3.26 3.86
CA GLN A 343 0.83 3.44 2.53
C GLN A 343 1.23 4.91 2.27
N SER A 344 0.40 5.86 2.73
CA SER A 344 0.61 7.28 2.47
C SER A 344 1.51 7.99 3.48
N GLU A 345 1.63 7.44 4.71
CA GLU A 345 2.27 8.10 5.86
C GLU A 345 1.74 9.53 6.14
N TRP A 346 0.52 9.88 5.70
CA TRP A 346 -0.05 11.22 5.92
C TRP A 346 -0.14 11.61 7.39
N ALA A 347 -0.30 10.64 8.30
CA ALA A 347 -0.29 10.88 9.74
C ALA A 347 1.09 11.31 10.27
N THR A 348 2.18 10.81 9.68
CA THR A 348 3.55 11.25 10.01
C THR A 348 3.75 12.71 9.61
N ILE A 349 3.29 13.08 8.41
CA ILE A 349 3.31 14.47 7.94
C ILE A 349 2.41 15.34 8.84
N ALA A 350 1.24 14.84 9.22
CA ALA A 350 0.29 15.52 10.11
C ALA A 350 0.90 15.85 11.47
N GLU A 351 1.60 14.91 12.11
CA GLU A 351 2.26 15.13 13.40
C GLU A 351 3.30 16.26 13.32
N ARG A 352 4.12 16.23 12.27
CA ARG A 352 5.17 17.24 12.04
C ARG A 352 4.60 18.62 11.73
N GLU A 353 3.63 18.68 10.82
CA GLU A 353 3.15 19.93 10.20
C GLU A 353 1.92 20.53 10.91
N GLY A 354 1.23 19.75 11.74
CA GLY A 354 0.10 20.21 12.55
C GLY A 354 -1.21 20.36 11.78
N PHE A 355 -1.69 19.28 11.16
CA PHE A 355 -3.02 19.15 10.58
C PHE A 355 -3.70 17.85 11.00
N ILE A 356 -5.00 17.71 10.77
CA ILE A 356 -5.75 16.47 11.01
C ILE A 356 -5.69 15.62 9.74
N ALA A 357 -5.34 14.34 9.84
CA ALA A 357 -5.42 13.41 8.72
C ALA A 357 -6.65 12.50 8.88
N VAL A 358 -7.43 12.34 7.83
CA VAL A 358 -8.67 11.54 7.84
C VAL A 358 -8.63 10.51 6.71
N PHE A 359 -8.92 9.25 7.04
CA PHE A 359 -8.85 8.09 6.17
C PHE A 359 -10.23 7.41 6.15
N PRO A 360 -11.15 7.85 5.27
CA PRO A 360 -12.46 7.24 5.14
C PRO A 360 -12.42 5.93 4.33
N ALA A 361 -13.39 5.03 4.61
CA ALA A 361 -13.73 3.90 3.75
C ALA A 361 -14.87 4.28 2.78
N PRO A 362 -14.86 3.80 1.54
CA PRO A 362 -16.02 3.93 0.66
C PRO A 362 -17.20 3.10 1.18
N ALA A 363 -18.40 3.52 0.82
CA ALA A 363 -19.67 2.93 1.24
C ALA A 363 -19.75 1.42 1.04
N GLU A 364 -19.31 0.94 -0.12
CA GLU A 364 -19.49 -0.45 -0.51
C GLU A 364 -18.34 -0.95 -1.37
N GLU A 365 -18.16 -2.27 -1.36
CA GLU A 365 -17.26 -3.00 -2.25
C GLU A 365 -15.82 -2.47 -2.33
N GLU A 366 -15.36 -1.73 -1.30
CA GLU A 366 -14.02 -1.13 -1.27
C GLU A 366 -13.76 -0.21 -2.48
N ARG A 367 -14.82 0.44 -2.97
CA ARG A 367 -14.85 1.19 -4.23
C ARG A 367 -15.63 2.50 -4.07
N TRP A 368 -14.91 3.63 -4.10
CA TRP A 368 -15.46 4.99 -4.25
C TRP A 368 -16.45 5.16 -5.43
N ASN A 369 -17.58 5.80 -5.16
CA ASN A 369 -18.53 6.32 -6.15
C ASN A 369 -18.02 7.66 -6.74
N GLY A 370 -16.93 7.60 -7.53
CA GLY A 370 -16.26 8.77 -8.09
C GLY A 370 -17.04 9.55 -9.14
N GLN A 371 -18.11 8.97 -9.69
CA GLN A 371 -19.05 9.63 -10.60
C GLN A 371 -20.22 10.30 -9.84
N ASN A 372 -20.36 10.00 -8.54
CA ASN A 372 -21.54 10.31 -7.72
C ASN A 372 -22.85 9.84 -8.36
N ASP A 373 -22.85 8.62 -8.90
CA ASP A 373 -24.01 8.03 -9.55
C ASP A 373 -25.10 7.73 -8.50
N PRO A 374 -26.36 8.15 -8.72
CA PRO A 374 -27.44 8.02 -7.72
C PRO A 374 -27.91 6.58 -7.51
N ARG A 375 -27.48 5.61 -8.35
CA ARG A 375 -27.78 4.18 -8.17
C ARG A 375 -26.87 3.53 -7.12
N LEU A 376 -25.94 4.29 -6.57
CA LEU A 376 -24.96 3.90 -5.57
C LEU A 376 -25.02 4.89 -4.39
N PRO A 377 -24.59 4.49 -3.19
CA PRO A 377 -24.44 5.41 -2.06
C PRO A 377 -23.49 6.56 -2.41
N SER A 378 -23.72 7.75 -1.84
CA SER A 378 -22.86 8.91 -2.09
C SER A 378 -21.67 8.92 -1.13
N ASP A 379 -20.49 8.62 -1.67
CA ASP A 379 -19.22 8.88 -0.96
C ASP A 379 -18.89 10.37 -0.92
N VAL A 380 -19.42 11.16 -1.85
CA VAL A 380 -19.25 12.62 -1.88
C VAL A 380 -19.95 13.26 -0.69
N GLU A 381 -21.23 12.94 -0.47
CA GLU A 381 -21.98 13.47 0.67
C GLU A 381 -21.36 12.98 1.99
N PHE A 382 -20.88 11.73 2.03
CA PHE A 382 -20.13 11.23 3.18
C PHE A 382 -18.93 12.10 3.52
N VAL A 383 -18.08 12.46 2.54
CA VAL A 383 -16.95 13.37 2.79
C VAL A 383 -17.41 14.74 3.30
N MET A 384 -18.47 15.31 2.71
CA MET A 384 -18.99 16.62 3.15
C MET A 384 -19.51 16.57 4.60
N LYS A 385 -20.25 15.52 4.95
CA LYS A 385 -20.69 15.28 6.34
C LYS A 385 -19.52 15.02 7.27
N LEU A 386 -18.48 14.31 6.81
CA LEU A 386 -17.33 13.98 7.63
C LEU A 386 -16.50 15.24 7.97
N ILE A 387 -16.39 16.22 7.06
CA ILE A 387 -15.79 17.54 7.39
C ILE A 387 -16.55 18.20 8.55
N GLU A 388 -17.89 18.20 8.50
CA GLU A 388 -18.73 18.75 9.57
C GLU A 388 -18.56 17.99 10.90
N HIS A 389 -18.48 16.67 10.82
CA HIS A 389 -18.26 15.81 11.98
C HIS A 389 -16.91 16.11 12.63
N VAL A 390 -15.83 16.12 11.87
CA VAL A 390 -14.49 16.39 12.38
C VAL A 390 -14.44 17.76 13.07
N ASP A 391 -14.98 18.81 12.45
CA ASP A 391 -15.01 20.16 13.04
C ASP A 391 -15.78 20.24 14.36
N LYS A 392 -16.88 19.50 14.49
CA LYS A 392 -17.79 19.58 15.65
C LYS A 392 -17.48 18.60 16.76
N LYS A 393 -17.01 17.40 16.42
CA LYS A 393 -16.90 16.25 17.34
C LYS A 393 -15.47 15.85 17.65
N VAL A 394 -14.55 16.10 16.72
CA VAL A 394 -13.16 15.65 16.82
C VAL A 394 -12.27 16.80 17.26
N HIS A 395 -12.11 17.81 16.40
CA HIS A 395 -11.22 18.93 16.64
C HIS A 395 -11.58 20.11 15.71
N PRO A 396 -11.57 21.38 16.18
CA PRO A 396 -11.93 22.52 15.34
C PRO A 396 -11.12 22.59 14.03
N VAL A 397 -11.82 22.75 12.92
CA VAL A 397 -11.24 22.77 11.57
C VAL A 397 -11.04 24.21 11.09
N ASP A 398 -9.87 24.48 10.52
CA ASP A 398 -9.64 25.64 9.68
C ASP A 398 -10.26 25.38 8.30
N ARG A 399 -11.52 25.79 8.14
CA ARG A 399 -12.30 25.59 6.91
C ARG A 399 -11.67 26.21 5.66
N THR A 400 -10.70 27.12 5.84
CA THR A 400 -9.94 27.68 4.70
C THR A 400 -8.83 26.75 4.20
N ARG A 401 -8.54 25.67 4.93
CA ARG A 401 -7.41 24.76 4.67
C ARG A 401 -7.85 23.30 4.77
N ILE A 402 -8.75 22.90 3.88
CA ILE A 402 -9.14 21.51 3.69
C ILE A 402 -8.52 21.03 2.38
N TYR A 403 -7.78 19.94 2.45
CA TYR A 403 -7.08 19.35 1.32
C TYR A 403 -7.50 17.89 1.13
N ILE A 404 -7.31 17.40 -0.07
CA ILE A 404 -7.66 16.04 -0.45
C ILE A 404 -6.51 15.37 -1.18
N SER A 405 -6.32 14.08 -0.92
CA SER A 405 -5.32 13.26 -1.56
C SER A 405 -5.85 11.84 -1.76
N GLY A 406 -5.26 11.09 -2.66
CA GLY A 406 -5.65 9.70 -2.87
C GLY A 406 -4.81 8.99 -3.91
N PHE A 407 -4.89 7.66 -3.89
CA PHE A 407 -4.16 6.77 -4.79
C PHE A 407 -5.10 5.93 -5.65
N SER A 408 -4.73 5.69 -6.91
CA SER A 408 -5.48 4.85 -7.85
C SER A 408 -6.94 5.31 -7.97
N MET A 409 -7.92 4.49 -7.60
CA MET A 409 -9.32 4.91 -7.57
C MET A 409 -9.60 6.04 -6.56
N GLY A 410 -8.84 6.12 -5.47
CA GLY A 410 -8.84 7.26 -4.58
C GLY A 410 -8.30 8.53 -5.24
N SER A 411 -7.33 8.43 -6.16
CA SER A 411 -6.86 9.55 -6.99
C SER A 411 -7.93 10.01 -7.99
N MET A 412 -8.69 9.06 -8.56
CA MET A 412 -9.86 9.38 -9.40
C MET A 412 -10.93 10.12 -8.57
N PHE A 413 -11.15 9.72 -7.32
CA PHE A 413 -12.07 10.38 -6.42
C PHE A 413 -11.58 11.77 -5.97
N THR A 414 -10.27 11.93 -5.70
CA THR A 414 -9.63 13.23 -5.46
C THR A 414 -9.85 14.18 -6.63
N ASN A 415 -9.67 13.72 -7.87
CA ASN A 415 -9.96 14.50 -9.08
C ASN A 415 -11.45 14.93 -9.15
N ALA A 416 -12.37 14.00 -8.87
CA ALA A 416 -13.81 14.27 -8.86
C ALA A 416 -14.19 15.34 -7.82
N LEU A 417 -13.69 15.22 -6.59
CA LEU A 417 -13.96 16.19 -5.52
C LEU A 417 -13.32 17.55 -5.81
N ALA A 418 -12.07 17.58 -6.27
CA ALA A 418 -11.36 18.82 -6.57
C ALA A 418 -12.07 19.65 -7.67
N SER A 419 -12.62 18.98 -8.68
CA SER A 419 -13.31 19.65 -9.80
C SER A 419 -14.72 20.12 -9.44
N SER A 420 -15.46 19.33 -8.64
CA SER A 420 -16.87 19.57 -8.30
C SER A 420 -17.13 20.30 -6.97
N TYR A 421 -16.14 20.39 -6.08
CA TYR A 421 -16.19 21.15 -4.82
C TYR A 421 -15.01 22.12 -4.66
N PRO A 422 -14.72 22.97 -5.66
CA PRO A 422 -13.60 23.88 -5.60
C PRO A 422 -13.75 24.99 -4.56
N ASP A 423 -14.97 25.25 -4.10
CA ASP A 423 -15.34 26.18 -3.03
C ASP A 423 -15.05 25.62 -1.63
N VAL A 424 -14.79 24.32 -1.51
CA VAL A 424 -14.48 23.65 -0.23
C VAL A 424 -12.98 23.38 -0.09
N PHE A 425 -12.36 22.85 -1.14
CA PHE A 425 -10.98 22.40 -1.08
C PHE A 425 -9.97 23.49 -1.49
N ALA A 426 -8.88 23.58 -0.74
CA ALA A 426 -7.79 24.53 -0.97
C ALA A 426 -6.69 23.96 -1.89
N GLY A 427 -6.60 22.64 -2.04
CA GLY A 427 -5.65 21.99 -2.93
C GLY A 427 -5.78 20.46 -2.90
N ALA A 428 -5.20 19.81 -3.91
CA ALA A 428 -5.33 18.36 -4.11
C ALA A 428 -4.02 17.69 -4.55
N VAL A 429 -3.79 16.46 -4.05
CA VAL A 429 -2.64 15.60 -4.40
C VAL A 429 -3.13 14.22 -4.84
N ALA A 430 -3.13 13.96 -6.14
CA ALA A 430 -3.68 12.77 -6.75
C ALA A 430 -2.56 11.86 -7.28
N ILE A 431 -2.57 10.56 -6.95
CA ILE A 431 -1.49 9.62 -7.25
C ILE A 431 -1.97 8.45 -8.11
N ASN A 432 -1.37 8.28 -9.29
CA ASN A 432 -1.57 7.10 -10.15
C ASN A 432 -3.03 6.79 -10.49
N GLY A 433 -3.89 7.80 -10.56
CA GLY A 433 -5.26 7.68 -11.05
C GLY A 433 -5.70 8.93 -11.82
N PRO A 434 -6.10 8.82 -13.10
CA PRO A 434 -6.54 9.95 -13.92
C PRO A 434 -7.97 10.42 -13.54
N ASN A 435 -8.45 11.49 -14.17
CA ASN A 435 -9.76 12.09 -13.85
C ASN A 435 -10.97 11.32 -14.42
N ILE A 436 -11.12 10.03 -14.09
CA ILE A 436 -12.18 9.17 -14.62
C ILE A 436 -13.58 9.64 -14.22
N GLY A 437 -13.77 10.10 -12.97
CA GLY A 437 -15.08 10.53 -12.47
C GLY A 437 -15.70 11.69 -13.28
N TYR A 438 -14.85 12.53 -13.88
CA TYR A 438 -15.29 13.59 -14.80
C TYR A 438 -15.46 13.10 -16.24
N PHE A 439 -14.53 12.28 -16.74
CA PHE A 439 -14.54 11.88 -18.16
C PHE A 439 -15.53 10.77 -18.51
N GLN A 440 -15.91 9.93 -17.54
CA GLN A 440 -16.71 8.74 -17.78
C GLN A 440 -17.96 8.71 -16.89
N THR A 441 -19.07 8.21 -17.44
CA THR A 441 -20.21 7.76 -16.63
C THR A 441 -19.87 6.46 -15.90
N LEU A 442 -20.74 6.03 -14.97
CA LEU A 442 -20.59 4.72 -14.32
C LEU A 442 -20.59 3.57 -15.36
N GLU A 443 -21.40 3.70 -16.41
CA GLU A 443 -21.54 2.71 -17.48
C GLU A 443 -20.27 2.60 -18.33
N GLU A 444 -19.64 3.72 -18.65
CA GLU A 444 -18.38 3.77 -19.40
C GLU A 444 -17.21 3.21 -18.57
N ALA A 445 -17.20 3.45 -17.26
CA ALA A 445 -16.17 2.96 -16.34
C ALA A 445 -16.34 1.47 -15.95
N LEU A 446 -17.55 0.92 -16.13
CA LEU A 446 -17.93 -0.42 -15.63
C LEU A 446 -16.98 -1.55 -16.07
N PRO A 447 -16.53 -1.66 -17.34
CA PRO A 447 -15.61 -2.72 -17.74
C PRO A 447 -14.30 -2.70 -16.96
N GLY A 448 -13.77 -1.50 -16.66
CA GLY A 448 -12.58 -1.32 -15.85
C GLY A 448 -12.81 -1.73 -14.41
N LEU A 449 -13.92 -1.31 -13.80
CA LEU A 449 -14.28 -1.66 -12.43
C LEU A 449 -14.45 -3.18 -12.23
N LEU A 450 -15.08 -3.87 -13.18
CA LEU A 450 -15.28 -5.32 -13.15
C LEU A 450 -13.97 -6.11 -13.33
N MET A 451 -12.91 -5.53 -13.87
CA MET A 451 -11.59 -6.18 -13.91
C MET A 451 -11.02 -6.39 -12.51
N PHE A 452 -11.26 -5.45 -11.57
CA PHE A 452 -10.80 -5.54 -10.18
C PHE A 452 -11.77 -6.29 -9.28
N ARG A 453 -13.06 -6.28 -9.61
CA ARG A 453 -14.08 -6.98 -8.82
C ARG A 453 -15.13 -7.64 -9.73
N PRO A 454 -14.81 -8.79 -10.36
CA PRO A 454 -15.71 -9.45 -11.32
C PRO A 454 -17.04 -9.90 -10.71
N ASP A 455 -17.07 -10.12 -9.39
CA ASP A 455 -18.23 -10.53 -8.62
C ASP A 455 -19.11 -9.36 -8.15
N SER A 456 -18.68 -8.11 -8.37
CA SER A 456 -19.38 -6.88 -7.99
C SER A 456 -20.85 -6.84 -8.40
N ARG A 457 -21.70 -6.23 -7.56
CA ARG A 457 -23.12 -5.98 -7.88
C ARG A 457 -23.30 -5.04 -9.07
N LEU A 458 -22.29 -4.26 -9.42
CA LEU A 458 -22.33 -3.31 -10.54
C LEU A 458 -22.71 -3.97 -11.86
N LYS A 459 -22.40 -5.27 -12.05
CA LYS A 459 -22.77 -6.04 -13.25
C LYS A 459 -24.28 -6.10 -13.50
N ASN A 460 -25.09 -5.84 -12.48
CA ASN A 460 -26.56 -5.92 -12.53
C ASN A 460 -27.22 -4.53 -12.56
N ILE A 461 -26.45 -3.44 -12.55
CA ILE A 461 -27.02 -2.09 -12.58
C ILE A 461 -27.57 -1.81 -13.97
N LYS A 462 -28.85 -1.42 -14.03
CA LYS A 462 -29.52 -1.07 -15.28
C LYS A 462 -28.98 0.26 -15.80
N PRO A 463 -28.60 0.35 -17.09
CA PRO A 463 -28.20 1.62 -17.69
C PRO A 463 -29.28 2.69 -17.55
N ASN A 464 -28.88 3.93 -17.30
CA ASN A 464 -29.78 5.09 -17.22
C ASN A 464 -29.68 6.00 -18.46
N GLY A 465 -28.71 5.76 -19.35
CA GLY A 465 -28.55 6.48 -20.62
C GLY A 465 -28.00 7.90 -20.48
N GLU A 466 -27.45 8.24 -19.33
CA GLU A 466 -26.82 9.54 -19.09
C GLU A 466 -25.56 9.69 -19.96
N LYS A 467 -25.32 10.92 -20.44
CA LYS A 467 -24.16 11.26 -21.31
C LYS A 467 -23.01 11.92 -20.54
N ALA A 468 -23.21 12.20 -19.27
CA ALA A 468 -22.24 12.83 -18.39
C ALA A 468 -22.52 12.37 -16.96
N SER A 469 -21.46 12.17 -16.17
CA SER A 469 -21.62 11.87 -14.74
C SER A 469 -22.20 13.08 -13.99
N PRO A 470 -22.93 12.84 -12.88
CA PRO A 470 -23.34 13.90 -11.96
C PRO A 470 -22.18 14.81 -11.51
N ILE A 471 -20.98 14.23 -11.31
CA ILE A 471 -19.75 14.98 -11.00
C ILE A 471 -19.38 15.97 -12.11
N ARG A 472 -19.40 15.53 -13.38
CA ARG A 472 -19.11 16.42 -14.51
C ARG A 472 -20.11 17.56 -14.59
N MET A 473 -21.41 17.24 -14.45
CA MET A 473 -22.47 18.25 -14.49
C MET A 473 -22.29 19.30 -13.38
N LEU A 474 -21.99 18.87 -12.16
CA LEU A 474 -21.75 19.77 -11.02
C LEU A 474 -20.48 20.63 -11.21
N SER A 475 -19.38 20.02 -11.65
CA SER A 475 -18.14 20.73 -11.97
C SER A 475 -18.37 21.82 -13.02
N ASP A 476 -19.04 21.49 -14.13
CA ASP A 476 -19.31 22.42 -15.21
C ASP A 476 -20.23 23.57 -14.78
N ASP A 477 -21.26 23.29 -13.98
CA ASP A 477 -22.17 24.31 -13.45
C ASP A 477 -21.45 25.28 -12.51
N LYS A 478 -20.67 24.78 -11.55
CA LYS A 478 -19.87 25.63 -10.65
C LYS A 478 -18.85 26.46 -11.41
N LYS A 479 -18.18 25.86 -12.38
CA LYS A 479 -17.19 26.55 -13.22
C LYS A 479 -17.79 27.68 -14.06
N LYS A 480 -19.03 27.53 -14.52
CA LYS A 480 -19.77 28.60 -15.23
C LYS A 480 -20.19 29.72 -14.29
N LYS A 481 -20.59 29.39 -13.05
CA LYS A 481 -21.02 30.37 -12.04
C LYS A 481 -19.86 31.21 -11.53
N TYR A 482 -18.69 30.59 -11.36
CA TYR A 482 -17.48 31.26 -10.91
C TYR A 482 -16.25 30.54 -11.47
N ASP A 483 -15.27 31.29 -11.98
CA ASP A 483 -14.05 30.75 -12.61
C ASP A 483 -13.05 30.23 -11.56
N TYR A 484 -13.45 29.20 -10.80
CA TYR A 484 -12.67 28.63 -9.71
C TYR A 484 -11.28 28.18 -10.15
N ARG A 485 -10.29 28.41 -9.28
CA ARG A 485 -8.93 27.87 -9.39
C ARG A 485 -8.69 26.78 -8.36
N MET A 486 -7.93 25.76 -8.73
CA MET A 486 -7.62 24.60 -7.90
C MET A 486 -6.14 24.21 -8.03
N PRO A 487 -5.31 24.45 -7.00
CA PRO A 487 -3.97 23.91 -6.92
C PRO A 487 -4.00 22.39 -6.95
N PHE A 488 -3.41 21.80 -7.97
CA PHE A 488 -3.53 20.37 -8.21
C PHE A 488 -2.17 19.75 -8.55
N VAL A 489 -1.80 18.72 -7.80
CA VAL A 489 -0.59 17.93 -8.03
C VAL A 489 -1.03 16.54 -8.47
N GLN A 490 -0.65 16.15 -9.68
CA GLN A 490 -0.91 14.84 -10.26
C GLN A 490 0.38 14.04 -10.38
N PHE A 491 0.47 12.93 -9.66
CA PHE A 491 1.55 11.95 -9.81
C PHE A 491 1.17 10.86 -10.81
N ALA A 492 2.16 10.40 -11.58
CA ALA A 492 2.07 9.25 -12.45
C ALA A 492 3.37 8.42 -12.42
N GLY A 493 3.24 7.12 -12.18
CA GLY A 493 4.34 6.16 -12.23
C GLY A 493 4.70 5.81 -13.67
N GLU A 494 5.99 5.88 -14.00
CA GLU A 494 6.50 5.58 -15.34
C GLU A 494 6.22 4.13 -15.76
N LEU A 495 6.18 3.20 -14.79
CA LEU A 495 5.92 1.78 -15.02
C LEU A 495 4.47 1.38 -14.71
N ASP A 496 3.58 2.34 -14.45
CA ASP A 496 2.18 2.05 -14.17
C ASP A 496 1.46 1.56 -15.43
N GLY A 497 1.25 0.24 -15.51
CA GLY A 497 0.64 -0.47 -16.65
C GLY A 497 -0.83 -0.91 -16.50
N LEU A 498 -1.46 -0.73 -15.32
CA LEU A 498 -2.92 -0.89 -15.11
C LEU A 498 -3.85 -0.18 -16.12
N GLY A 499 -4.22 -0.93 -17.16
CA GLY A 499 -4.90 -0.51 -18.38
C GLY A 499 -6.31 0.09 -18.28
N PHE A 500 -6.52 1.13 -17.47
CA PHE A 500 -7.73 1.97 -17.50
C PHE A 500 -7.89 2.73 -18.84
N ALA A 501 -6.85 2.72 -19.68
CA ALA A 501 -6.93 3.00 -21.11
C ALA A 501 -5.70 2.40 -21.82
N LYS A 502 -5.88 1.83 -23.03
CA LYS A 502 -4.75 1.62 -23.95
C LYS A 502 -4.09 2.99 -24.18
N GLY A 503 -2.78 3.13 -23.95
CA GLY A 503 -2.05 4.36 -24.28
C GLY A 503 -1.17 4.96 -23.18
N ARG A 504 -1.02 4.35 -21.99
CA ARG A 504 -0.07 4.83 -20.97
C ARG A 504 1.38 4.55 -21.39
N ASN A 505 1.87 5.35 -22.33
CA ASN A 505 3.24 5.31 -22.83
C ASN A 505 3.98 6.49 -22.21
N PHE A 506 4.97 6.20 -21.36
CA PHE A 506 5.99 7.17 -20.99
C PHE A 506 7.27 6.88 -21.81
N PRO A 507 7.94 7.90 -22.35
CA PRO A 507 7.47 9.29 -22.48
C PRO A 507 6.25 9.38 -23.42
N MET A 508 5.31 10.29 -23.12
CA MET A 508 4.14 10.57 -23.95
C MET A 508 4.58 11.31 -25.23
N LYS A 509 4.07 10.88 -26.39
CA LYS A 509 4.50 11.36 -27.70
C LYS A 509 3.37 11.99 -28.51
N SER A 510 2.12 11.77 -28.14
CA SER A 510 0.96 12.26 -28.86
C SER A 510 -0.31 12.30 -28.00
N LYS A 511 -1.34 13.02 -28.45
CA LYS A 511 -2.68 13.01 -27.84
C LYS A 511 -3.31 11.61 -27.77
N LYS A 512 -2.80 10.64 -28.54
CA LYS A 512 -3.28 9.25 -28.52
C LYS A 512 -2.68 8.43 -27.38
N ASP A 513 -1.74 8.98 -26.61
CA ASP A 513 -1.18 8.34 -25.41
C ASP A 513 -2.11 8.44 -24.19
N GLY A 514 -3.41 8.48 -24.46
CA GLY A 514 -4.48 8.17 -23.53
C GLY A 514 -4.82 9.27 -22.52
N ILE A 515 -5.47 8.82 -21.46
CA ILE A 515 -6.23 9.63 -20.49
C ILE A 515 -5.38 10.58 -19.63
N TRP A 516 -4.05 10.40 -19.58
CA TRP A 516 -3.17 11.34 -18.88
C TRP A 516 -3.15 12.70 -19.56
N ILE A 517 -3.09 12.71 -20.89
CA ILE A 517 -3.14 13.94 -21.67
C ILE A 517 -4.47 14.65 -21.47
N ASP A 518 -5.58 13.91 -21.49
CA ASP A 518 -6.92 14.46 -21.22
C ASP A 518 -7.00 15.06 -19.81
N THR A 519 -6.43 14.37 -18.81
CA THR A 519 -6.37 14.84 -17.42
C THR A 519 -5.56 16.14 -17.31
N ILE A 520 -4.39 16.20 -17.96
CA ILE A 520 -3.54 17.39 -18.01
C ILE A 520 -4.28 18.55 -18.69
N ASP A 521 -4.86 18.33 -19.86
CA ASP A 521 -5.61 19.35 -20.60
C ASP A 521 -6.80 19.88 -19.79
N PHE A 522 -7.51 18.98 -19.10
CA PHE A 522 -8.61 19.36 -18.19
C PHE A 522 -8.12 20.30 -17.10
N TRP A 523 -7.08 19.94 -16.34
CA TRP A 523 -6.59 20.77 -15.24
C TRP A 523 -5.97 22.08 -15.72
N LYS A 524 -5.26 22.06 -16.85
CA LYS A 524 -4.76 23.28 -17.48
C LYS A 524 -5.92 24.21 -17.83
N LYS A 525 -6.93 23.73 -18.54
CA LYS A 525 -8.13 24.50 -18.87
C LYS A 525 -8.87 24.99 -17.62
N TYR A 526 -9.02 24.14 -16.62
CA TYR A 526 -9.67 24.49 -15.35
C TYR A 526 -8.92 25.64 -14.66
N ASN A 527 -7.60 25.65 -14.66
CA ASN A 527 -6.80 26.68 -14.00
C ASN A 527 -6.47 27.90 -14.88
N GLY A 528 -7.06 28.00 -16.08
CA GLY A 528 -6.78 29.12 -16.99
C GLY A 528 -5.38 29.09 -17.60
N ILE A 529 -4.76 27.91 -17.64
CA ILE A 529 -3.46 27.65 -18.26
C ILE A 529 -3.69 27.29 -19.73
N PRO A 530 -2.96 27.91 -20.68
CA PRO A 530 -3.11 27.61 -22.11
C PRO A 530 -2.87 26.13 -22.44
N VAL A 531 -3.82 25.53 -23.16
CA VAL A 531 -3.65 24.21 -23.78
C VAL A 531 -3.15 24.43 -25.21
N THR A 532 -1.98 23.88 -25.55
CA THR A 532 -1.30 24.08 -26.84
C THR A 532 -1.17 22.75 -27.57
N GLU A 533 -1.08 22.80 -28.91
CA GLU A 533 -0.76 21.62 -29.71
C GLU A 533 0.72 21.22 -29.59
N ASP A 534 1.61 22.20 -29.35
CA ASP A 534 3.05 22.03 -29.07
C ASP A 534 3.31 21.73 -27.58
N MET A 535 2.69 20.67 -27.04
CA MET A 535 2.89 20.27 -25.63
C MET A 535 3.91 19.14 -25.44
N PHE A 536 4.42 18.56 -26.52
CA PHE A 536 5.34 17.42 -26.48
C PHE A 536 6.78 17.89 -26.61
N GLU A 537 7.68 17.30 -25.82
CA GLU A 537 9.11 17.61 -25.83
C GLU A 537 9.93 16.33 -25.90
N GLU A 538 10.66 16.15 -27.00
CA GLU A 538 11.55 15.00 -27.17
C GLU A 538 12.69 15.07 -26.13
N GLY A 539 12.96 13.95 -25.46
CA GLY A 539 13.98 13.86 -24.41
C GLY A 539 13.50 14.20 -23.00
N SER A 540 12.29 14.75 -22.84
CA SER A 540 11.64 14.90 -21.53
C SER A 540 11.21 13.53 -20.99
N VAL A 541 11.32 13.33 -19.67
CA VAL A 541 10.98 12.06 -18.99
C VAL A 541 9.51 11.71 -19.16
N SER A 542 8.64 12.72 -19.02
CA SER A 542 7.21 12.55 -19.26
C SER A 542 6.85 12.61 -20.74
N GLY A 543 7.76 13.12 -21.59
CA GLY A 543 7.50 13.48 -22.98
C GLY A 543 6.77 14.81 -23.17
N LEU A 544 6.59 15.59 -22.10
CA LEU A 544 5.87 16.86 -22.13
C LEU A 544 6.78 18.06 -21.93
N LYS A 545 6.39 19.17 -22.54
CA LYS A 545 6.92 20.52 -22.32
C LYS A 545 6.21 21.19 -21.15
N ALA A 546 6.98 21.82 -20.26
CA ALA A 546 6.47 22.55 -19.09
C ALA A 546 7.12 23.92 -18.97
N ASP A 547 6.51 24.82 -18.21
CA ASP A 547 7.07 26.15 -17.95
C ASP A 547 8.30 26.04 -17.01
N LYS A 548 8.26 25.06 -16.10
CA LYS A 548 9.38 24.66 -15.26
C LYS A 548 9.44 23.14 -15.14
N SER A 549 10.64 22.59 -15.22
CA SER A 549 10.93 21.18 -14.91
C SER A 549 12.04 21.09 -13.86
N GLU A 550 11.89 20.21 -12.88
CA GLU A 550 12.84 19.99 -11.79
C GLU A 550 12.98 18.49 -11.51
N ASP A 551 14.21 18.00 -11.40
CA ASP A 551 14.45 16.62 -10.99
C ASP A 551 14.72 16.56 -9.48
N ARG A 552 13.92 15.77 -8.77
CA ARG A 552 14.06 15.56 -7.33
C ARG A 552 14.42 14.12 -7.03
N MET A 553 15.52 13.96 -6.28
CA MET A 553 15.98 12.68 -5.75
C MET A 553 16.22 11.61 -6.83
N GLU A 554 16.53 12.03 -8.07
CA GLU A 554 16.72 11.14 -9.25
C GLU A 554 15.53 10.19 -9.50
N ARG A 555 14.35 10.58 -8.99
CA ARG A 555 13.15 9.75 -8.96
C ARG A 555 11.92 10.50 -9.42
N PHE A 556 11.74 11.74 -8.99
CA PHE A 556 10.54 12.53 -9.28
C PHE A 556 10.87 13.65 -10.25
N TYR A 557 10.43 13.49 -11.49
CA TYR A 557 10.51 14.53 -12.51
C TYR A 557 9.27 15.43 -12.39
N CYS A 558 9.47 16.60 -11.76
CA CYS A 558 8.41 17.53 -11.42
C CYS A 558 8.25 18.57 -12.53
N GLN A 559 7.06 18.63 -13.12
CA GLN A 559 6.73 19.61 -14.14
C GLN A 559 5.61 20.53 -13.66
N THR A 560 5.78 21.83 -13.88
CA THR A 560 4.85 22.86 -13.43
C THR A 560 4.40 23.72 -14.62
N TRP A 561 3.12 24.07 -14.63
CA TRP A 561 2.56 25.04 -15.57
C TRP A 561 1.93 26.21 -14.84
N ASN A 562 2.15 27.40 -15.38
CA ASN A 562 1.72 28.66 -14.83
C ASN A 562 0.51 29.18 -15.60
N ASN A 563 -0.42 29.83 -14.92
CA ASN A 563 -1.47 30.58 -15.62
C ASN A 563 -0.96 31.97 -16.05
N GLN A 564 -1.84 32.77 -16.66
CA GLN A 564 -1.50 34.11 -17.14
C GLN A 564 -1.05 35.10 -16.05
N ASN A 565 -1.31 34.79 -14.77
CA ASN A 565 -0.90 35.58 -13.60
C ASN A 565 0.39 35.04 -12.96
N ASP A 566 1.09 34.12 -13.62
CA ASP A 566 2.28 33.42 -13.11
C ASP A 566 2.00 32.54 -11.88
N GLU A 567 0.75 32.09 -11.69
CA GLU A 567 0.37 31.21 -10.59
C GLU A 567 0.62 29.73 -10.95
N GLN A 568 1.40 29.04 -10.12
CA GLN A 568 1.79 27.63 -10.28
C GLN A 568 0.70 26.67 -9.77
N LEU A 569 -0.39 26.57 -10.54
CA LEU A 569 -1.61 25.87 -10.11
C LEU A 569 -1.72 24.41 -10.58
N TYR A 570 -0.91 23.96 -11.52
CA TYR A 570 -0.88 22.56 -11.96
C TYR A 570 0.53 22.00 -11.99
N HIS A 571 0.71 20.86 -11.32
CA HIS A 571 1.96 20.12 -11.26
C HIS A 571 1.71 18.69 -11.72
N PHE A 572 2.47 18.22 -12.70
CA PHE A 572 2.47 16.83 -13.13
C PHE A 572 3.83 16.23 -12.80
N ILE A 573 3.85 15.19 -11.98
CA ILE A 573 5.08 14.62 -11.45
C ILE A 573 5.19 13.17 -11.90
N THR A 574 6.18 12.89 -12.73
CA THR A 574 6.46 11.53 -13.20
C THR A 574 7.46 10.85 -12.26
N ALA A 575 7.06 9.72 -11.68
CA ALA A 575 7.91 8.92 -10.79
C ALA A 575 8.60 7.80 -11.57
N ARG A 576 9.92 7.87 -11.69
CA ARG A 576 10.73 6.85 -12.37
C ARG A 576 10.76 5.55 -11.59
N ARG A 577 10.78 4.44 -12.34
CA ARG A 577 10.80 3.06 -11.78
C ARG A 577 9.61 2.73 -10.86
N MET A 578 8.54 3.52 -10.94
CA MET A 578 7.36 3.37 -10.09
C MET A 578 6.30 2.57 -10.84
N PRO A 579 5.92 1.36 -10.36
CA PRO A 579 4.73 0.66 -10.85
C PRO A 579 3.46 1.36 -10.31
N HIS A 580 2.31 0.70 -10.38
CA HIS A 580 1.10 1.23 -9.75
C HIS A 580 1.15 1.07 -8.22
N ALA A 581 1.83 2.00 -7.58
CA ALA A 581 2.05 2.02 -6.14
C ALA A 581 2.08 3.46 -5.63
N VAL A 582 2.41 3.62 -4.36
CA VAL A 582 2.62 4.92 -3.70
C VAL A 582 3.99 4.92 -3.06
N ASP A 583 4.65 6.06 -3.13
CA ASP A 583 5.88 6.34 -2.41
C ASP A 583 5.68 7.55 -1.50
N LYS A 584 6.04 7.41 -0.23
CA LYS A 584 5.80 8.45 0.78
C LYS A 584 6.35 9.83 0.41
N ARG A 585 7.43 9.86 -0.39
CA ARG A 585 8.04 11.12 -0.86
C ARG A 585 7.11 11.88 -1.82
N GLU A 586 6.20 11.22 -2.51
CA GLU A 586 5.17 11.85 -3.33
C GLU A 586 4.25 12.71 -2.45
N LEU A 587 3.89 12.21 -1.26
CA LEU A 587 3.02 12.93 -0.33
C LEU A 587 3.73 14.12 0.30
N GLU A 588 5.02 13.99 0.61
CA GLU A 588 5.86 15.11 1.08
C GLU A 588 5.94 16.22 0.02
N ILE A 589 6.28 15.88 -1.23
CA ILE A 589 6.34 16.84 -2.34
C ILE A 589 4.97 17.48 -2.58
N GLY A 590 3.91 16.67 -2.58
CA GLY A 590 2.54 17.16 -2.74
C GLY A 590 2.18 18.17 -1.67
N TRP A 591 2.43 17.84 -0.39
CA TRP A 591 2.18 18.71 0.75
C TRP A 591 2.94 20.03 0.66
N GLU A 592 4.24 19.98 0.34
CA GLU A 592 5.08 21.18 0.15
C GLU A 592 4.46 22.15 -0.85
N ILE A 593 3.86 21.63 -1.93
CA ILE A 593 3.22 22.44 -2.97
C ILE A 593 1.89 23.02 -2.48
N ILE A 594 1.01 22.20 -1.89
CA ILE A 594 -0.38 22.61 -1.65
C ILE A 594 -0.60 23.36 -0.33
N LYS A 595 0.27 23.20 0.68
CA LYS A 595 0.04 23.70 2.05
C LYS A 595 -0.11 25.22 2.18
N HIS A 596 0.37 25.95 1.18
CA HIS A 596 0.33 27.41 1.16
C HIS A 596 -1.02 27.96 0.66
N TYR A 597 -1.81 27.14 -0.03
CA TYR A 597 -3.08 27.60 -0.57
C TYR A 597 -4.19 27.59 0.46
N VAL A 598 -5.10 28.56 0.35
CA VAL A 598 -6.30 28.65 1.19
C VAL A 598 -7.53 28.92 0.34
N ARG A 599 -8.69 28.45 0.83
CA ARG A 599 -9.99 28.76 0.28
C ARG A 599 -10.66 29.85 1.11
N ASN A 600 -10.89 31.02 0.53
CA ASN A 600 -11.59 32.10 1.22
C ASN A 600 -13.09 31.79 1.34
N SER A 601 -13.79 32.50 2.22
CA SER A 601 -15.22 32.29 2.48
C SER A 601 -16.13 32.54 1.28
N ASP A 602 -15.66 33.30 0.29
CA ASP A 602 -16.35 33.55 -0.97
C ASP A 602 -15.99 32.52 -2.07
N GLY A 603 -15.20 31.50 -1.72
CA GLY A 603 -14.74 30.47 -2.65
C GLY A 603 -13.50 30.85 -3.47
N THR A 604 -13.00 32.09 -3.36
CA THR A 604 -11.76 32.50 -4.06
C THR A 604 -10.54 31.76 -3.50
N LEU A 605 -9.54 31.54 -4.35
CA LEU A 605 -8.27 30.93 -3.95
C LEU A 605 -7.34 32.03 -3.41
N GLY A 606 -6.76 31.80 -2.24
CA GLY A 606 -5.70 32.63 -1.67
C GLY A 606 -4.39 31.85 -1.50
N TYR A 607 -3.31 32.57 -1.23
CA TYR A 607 -1.98 32.00 -0.98
C TYR A 607 -1.37 32.63 0.29
N LYS A 608 -0.96 31.80 1.24
CA LYS A 608 -0.25 32.17 2.46
C LYS A 608 1.23 31.81 2.30
N LYS A 609 2.07 32.83 2.27
CA LYS A 609 3.53 32.68 2.25
C LYS A 609 4.05 32.02 3.52
#